data_AF-A0A4Q4B456-F1
#
_entry.id   AF-A0A4Q4B456-F1
#
_cell.length_a   1.000
_cell.length_b   1.000
_cell.length_c   1.000
_cell.angle_alpha   90.00
_cell.angle_beta   90.00
_cell.angle_gamma   90.00
#
_symmetry.space_group_name_H-M   'P 1'
#
loop_
_entity.id
_entity.type
_entity.pdbx_description
1 polymer ?
#
loop_
_entity_poly.entity_id
_entity_poly.type
_entity_poly.pdbx_seq_one_letter_code
_entity_poly.pdbx_strand_id
1 'polypeptide(L)'
;MKIVGIIGGSGYIDDNVVSLFLNQKFDVKISTLDIKKKENYHHLMELEHAENLHVCELDTSIKSELKNFTKDCDVVIFIDPTNI
;
A
#
# COMPACT_ATOMS: atom_id res chain seq x y z
N MET A 1 9.37 -13.41 1.80
CA MET A 1 9.94 -12.46 0.80
C MET A 1 10.29 -11.16 1.52
N LYS A 2 10.83 -10.16 0.81
CA LYS A 2 10.88 -8.80 1.36
C LYS A 2 9.49 -8.16 1.28
N ILE A 3 9.13 -7.40 2.29
CA ILE A 3 7.84 -6.73 2.40
C ILE A 3 8.03 -5.23 2.18
N VAL A 4 7.26 -4.64 1.28
CA VAL A 4 7.17 -3.18 1.12
C VAL A 4 5.80 -2.69 1.59
N GLY A 5 5.80 -1.71 2.49
CA GLY A 5 4.60 -1.01 2.94
C GLY A 5 4.44 0.31 2.18
N ILE A 6 3.39 0.48 1.39
CA ILE A 6 3.08 1.70 0.65
C ILE A 6 1.87 2.38 1.31
N ILE A 7 2.09 3.58 1.82
CA ILE A 7 1.05 4.38 2.49
C ILE A 7 0.61 5.50 1.55
N GLY A 8 -0.62 5.45 1.06
CA GLY A 8 -1.23 6.46 0.20
C GLY A 8 -2.08 7.44 1.02
N GLY A 9 -1.59 8.66 1.24
CA GLY A 9 -2.23 9.64 2.13
C GLY A 9 -3.59 10.18 1.66
N SER A 10 -3.89 10.11 0.35
CA SER A 10 -5.17 10.54 -0.24
C SER A 10 -6.16 9.39 -0.50
N GLY A 11 -5.77 8.15 -0.17
CA GLY A 11 -6.56 6.96 -0.52
C GLY A 11 -6.43 6.51 -1.97
N TYR A 12 -5.55 7.13 -2.78
CA TYR A 12 -5.19 6.63 -4.11
C TYR A 12 -3.70 6.27 -4.16
N ILE A 13 -3.39 5.13 -4.75
CA ILE A 13 -2.01 4.66 -4.97
C ILE A 13 -1.86 4.35 -6.47
N ASP A 14 -0.81 4.90 -7.06
CA ASP A 14 -0.48 4.75 -8.47
C ASP A 14 0.08 3.34 -8.77
N ASP A 15 -0.36 2.77 -9.89
CA ASP A 15 -0.02 1.41 -10.31
C ASP A 15 1.46 1.22 -10.56
N ASN A 16 2.18 2.26 -10.98
CA ASN A 16 3.59 2.16 -11.36
C ASN A 16 4.46 1.74 -10.18
N VAL A 17 4.23 2.32 -9.00
CA VAL A 17 5.01 1.97 -7.81
C VAL A 17 4.67 0.57 -7.31
N VAL A 18 3.39 0.19 -7.34
CA VAL A 18 2.95 -1.15 -6.92
C VAL A 18 3.50 -2.21 -7.88
N SER A 19 3.34 -2.02 -9.18
CA SER A 19 3.83 -2.91 -10.24
C SER A 19 5.34 -3.10 -10.18
N LEU A 20 6.11 -2.03 -9.90
CA LEU A 20 7.56 -2.11 -9.74
C LEU A 20 7.96 -3.13 -8.67
N PHE A 21 7.31 -3.08 -7.50
CA PHE A 21 7.65 -3.99 -6.40
C PHE A 21 7.11 -5.41 -6.61
N LEU A 22 5.89 -5.55 -7.14
CA LEU A 22 5.32 -6.85 -7.50
C LEU A 22 6.22 -7.59 -8.51
N ASN A 23 6.69 -6.91 -9.55
CA ASN A 23 7.60 -7.48 -10.56
C ASN A 23 8.99 -7.83 -10.01
N GLN A 24 9.38 -7.22 -8.87
CA GLN A 24 10.61 -7.55 -8.14
C GLN A 24 10.39 -8.67 -7.09
N LYS A 25 9.21 -9.31 -7.08
CA LYS A 25 8.83 -10.40 -6.16
C LYS A 25 8.81 -9.97 -4.69
N PHE A 26 8.43 -8.72 -4.43
CA PHE A 26 8.11 -8.28 -3.06
C PHE A 26 6.68 -8.68 -2.70
N ASP A 27 6.45 -8.91 -1.42
CA ASP A 27 5.11 -8.82 -0.85
C ASP A 27 4.78 -7.34 -0.68
N VAL A 28 3.71 -6.88 -1.31
CA VAL A 28 3.34 -5.46 -1.31
C VAL A 28 2.13 -5.26 -0.40
N LYS A 29 2.31 -4.47 0.64
CA LYS A 29 1.25 -4.07 1.56
C LYS A 29 0.88 -2.62 1.29
N ILE A 30 -0.36 -2.34 0.91
CA ILE A 30 -0.85 -0.99 0.64
C ILE A 30 -1.84 -0.53 1.72
N SER A 31 -1.91 0.77 1.97
CA SER A 31 -2.92 1.36 2.85
C SER A 31 -4.12 1.92 2.09
N THR A 32 -5.31 1.80 2.68
CA THR A 32 -6.50 2.60 2.34
C THR A 32 -7.16 3.11 3.62
N LEU A 33 -7.86 4.24 3.57
CA LEU A 33 -8.64 4.73 4.72
C LEU A 33 -9.89 3.89 4.99
N ASP A 34 -10.45 3.28 3.96
CA ASP A 34 -11.64 2.44 4.05
C ASP A 34 -11.50 1.28 3.06
N ILE A 35 -11.35 0.06 3.58
CA ILE A 35 -11.16 -1.13 2.74
C ILE A 35 -12.45 -1.54 2.01
N LYS A 36 -13.60 -0.97 2.38
CA LYS A 36 -14.87 -1.23 1.67
C LYS A 36 -14.97 -0.42 0.39
N LYS A 37 -14.23 0.68 0.26
CA LYS A 37 -14.14 1.50 -0.95
C LYS A 37 -13.20 0.89 -1.98
N LYS A 38 -13.66 -0.20 -2.61
CA LYS A 38 -12.88 -0.96 -3.59
C LYS A 38 -12.38 -0.11 -4.75
N GLU A 39 -13.11 0.93 -5.12
CA GLU A 39 -12.70 1.90 -6.15
C GLU A 39 -11.31 2.50 -5.93
N ASN A 40 -10.82 2.52 -4.68
CA ASN A 40 -9.52 3.08 -4.33
C ASN A 40 -8.32 2.16 -4.62
N TYR A 41 -8.56 0.86 -4.80
CA TYR A 41 -7.48 -0.12 -4.92
C TYR A 41 -7.78 -1.28 -5.87
N HIS A 42 -9.00 -1.41 -6.39
CA HIS A 42 -9.40 -2.54 -7.21
C HIS A 42 -8.58 -2.65 -8.49
N HIS A 43 -8.20 -1.51 -9.08
CA HIS A 43 -7.34 -1.44 -10.25
C HIS A 43 -5.96 -2.09 -10.00
N LEU A 44 -5.46 -2.06 -8.76
CA LEU A 44 -4.20 -2.72 -8.38
C LEU A 44 -4.31 -4.25 -8.32
N MET A 45 -5.54 -4.79 -8.20
CA MET A 45 -5.78 -6.24 -8.17
C MET A 45 -5.67 -6.88 -9.56
N GLU A 46 -5.64 -6.08 -10.61
CA GLU A 46 -5.50 -6.54 -12.00
C GLU A 46 -4.02 -6.59 -12.43
N LEU A 47 -3.09 -6.18 -11.57
CA LEU A 47 -1.66 -6.17 -11.84
C LEU A 47 -1.08 -7.59 -11.91
N GLU A 48 0.03 -7.72 -12.64
CA GLU A 48 0.82 -8.95 -12.62
C GLU A 48 1.34 -9.20 -11.19
N HIS A 49 1.28 -10.47 -10.77
CA HIS A 49 1.65 -10.90 -9.41
C HIS A 49 0.80 -10.33 -8.26
N ALA A 50 -0.43 -9.88 -8.55
CA ALA A 50 -1.35 -9.34 -7.54
C ALA A 50 -1.69 -10.31 -6.40
N GLU A 51 -1.38 -11.61 -6.50
CA GLU A 51 -1.44 -12.55 -5.38
C GLU A 51 -0.53 -12.16 -4.20
N ASN A 52 0.51 -11.35 -4.46
CA ASN A 52 1.42 -10.80 -3.43
C ASN A 52 1.00 -9.41 -2.95
N LEU A 53 -0.17 -8.90 -3.38
CA LEU A 53 -0.72 -7.62 -2.97
C LEU A 53 -1.66 -7.80 -1.76
N HIS A 54 -1.41 -7.03 -0.70
CA HIS A 54 -2.20 -7.01 0.52
C HIS A 54 -2.73 -5.60 0.78
N VAL A 55 -4.04 -5.46 0.91
CA VAL A 55 -4.69 -4.18 1.22
C VAL A 55 -5.02 -4.16 2.70
N CYS A 56 -4.60 -3.10 3.39
CA CYS A 56 -4.86 -2.90 4.80
C CYS A 56 -5.54 -1.55 5.01
N GLU A 57 -6.54 -1.54 5.88
CA GLU A 57 -7.09 -0.28 6.39
C GLU A 57 -6.06 0.36 7.34
N LEU A 58 -5.85 1.68 7.22
CA LEU A 58 -4.93 2.44 8.06
C LEU A 58 -5.37 3.90 8.15
N ASP A 59 -5.61 4.38 9.37
CA ASP A 59 -5.65 5.80 9.67
C ASP A 59 -4.26 6.28 10.14
N THR A 60 -3.59 7.08 9.31
CA THR A 60 -2.24 7.57 9.59
C THR A 60 -2.19 8.55 10.77
N SER A 61 -3.33 9.11 11.19
CA SER A 61 -3.41 9.93 12.40
C SER A 61 -3.31 9.10 13.68
N ILE A 62 -3.57 7.79 13.60
CA ILE A 62 -3.54 6.86 14.72
C ILE A 62 -2.16 6.16 14.78
N LYS A 63 -1.29 6.63 15.67
CA LYS A 63 0.10 6.14 15.82
C LYS A 63 0.22 4.62 16.00
N SER A 64 -0.71 3.99 16.71
CA SER A 64 -0.69 2.53 16.92
C SER A 64 -0.96 1.77 15.62
N GLU A 65 -1.87 2.26 14.79
CA GLU A 65 -2.17 1.65 13.49
C GLU A 65 -0.98 1.80 12.55
N LEU A 66 -0.38 2.99 12.50
CA LEU A 66 0.83 3.22 11.72
C LEU A 66 1.95 2.27 12.12
N LYS A 67 2.21 2.13 13.43
CA LYS A 67 3.23 1.21 13.95
C LYS A 67 2.95 -0.25 13.58
N ASN A 68 1.68 -0.66 13.65
CA ASN A 68 1.26 -2.01 13.28
C ASN A 68 1.33 -2.24 11.77
N PHE A 69 1.02 -1.24 10.97
CA PHE A 69 1.09 -1.31 9.51
C PHE A 69 2.54 -1.50 9.05
N THR A 70 3.46 -0.67 9.55
CA THR A 70 4.88 -0.71 9.18
C THR A 70 5.63 -1.88 9.81
N LYS A 71 4.98 -2.61 10.73
CA LYS A 71 5.58 -3.78 11.35
C LYS A 71 5.88 -4.83 10.27
N ASP A 72 7.07 -5.41 10.37
CA ASP A 72 7.57 -6.46 9.47
C ASP A 72 7.81 -6.00 8.01
N CYS A 73 7.66 -4.70 7.71
CA CYS A 73 8.06 -4.13 6.41
C CYS A 73 9.57 -3.88 6.38
N ASP A 74 10.24 -4.35 5.32
CA ASP A 74 11.65 -4.05 5.05
C ASP A 74 11.83 -2.62 4.50
N VAL A 75 10.83 -2.14 3.76
CA VAL A 75 10.79 -0.81 3.15
C VAL A 75 9.41 -0.19 3.43
N VAL A 76 9.38 1.09 3.79
CA VAL A 76 8.14 1.85 3.94
C VAL A 76 8.21 3.08 3.04
N ILE A 77 7.19 3.27 2.22
CA ILE A 77 7.04 4.41 1.31
C ILE A 77 5.78 5.16 1.72
N PHE A 78 5.92 6.46 1.95
CA PHE A 78 4.81 7.36 2.22
C PHE A 78 4.60 8.27 1.01
N ILE A 79 3.43 8.18 0.38
CA ILE A 79 3.04 8.97 -0.79
C ILE A 79 1.97 9.95 -0.34
N ASP A 80 2.35 11.22 -0.25
CA ASP A 80 1.44 12.33 0.05
C ASP A 80 1.38 13.30 -1.14
N PRO A 81 0.33 13.23 -1.98
CA PRO A 81 0.21 14.08 -3.14
C PRO A 81 -0.11 15.54 -2.79
N THR A 82 -0.38 15.87 -1.52
CA THR A 82 -0.67 17.27 -1.11
C THR A 82 0.58 18.16 -0.99
N ASN A 83 1.77 17.59 -1.17
CA ASN A 83 3.05 18.29 -1.08
C ASN A 83 3.84 18.35 -2.41
N ILE A 84 3.17 18.18 -3.56
CA ILE A 84 3.75 18.32 -4.92
C ILE A 84 3.28 19.63 -5.56
#